data_AF-A0A803T3D1-F1
#
_entry.id   AF-A0A803T3D1-F1
#
_cell.length_a   1.000
_cell.length_b   1.000
_cell.length_c   1.000
_cell.angle_alpha   90.00
_cell.angle_beta   90.00
_cell.angle_gamma   90.00
#
_symmetry.space_group_name_H-M   'P 1'
#
loop_
_entity.id
_entity.type
_entity.pdbx_description
1 polymer ?
#
loop_
_entity_poly.entity_id
_entity_poly.type
_entity_poly.pdbx_seq_one_letter_code
_entity_poly.pdbx_strand_id
1 'polypeptide(L)'
;MKSTLEISCAVILPFLSVLYSEKCILEEKSQKHIEEGEAFGIDCFQHTDYSTFWYRNGSKTPITKPNSSRIYQQDTALWFLPVTYHDSGSYECITQDSTGCYKKNIQIEVFNYSASLCFNENHFYEQKIPISTNEKIVCNYNDNLLGQEPDDLSINWFKECNPMRGERFRISESELIINNINKDDMGKYQCKGSYTYLRHKYNFSRSIRVSVLKTERKRTEILHPRNHTIEAELGSNILIECNVSYSKSSFFSISWMVNNTLVDLVFKDRIEEGFQEDHEIEGGLLSVVPLTITKLQNEDYGQRFVCRAGQTAAYISIHRPTRNFTGLAALVLLILIPVIICLLFKTEIVLWYRKLCRPFFHKKVLDGKIYDAYVLYPKTNTQDCFALKVLPDVLEKQCGYNLFIPGRDDLPGKALVSVVDEAIRQSRRLIIILLPELPSLDEAAEQHIAVYRALVPDGIKVILIEMAKIKDYSHMPESIRYIKQKQGAIRWKGDLTKKSSHSANNRFWKRVRYRMPPEHPNSPELPLVPITFSACEPTRT
;
A
#
# COMPACT_ATOMS: atom_id res chain seq x y z
N MET A 1 -66.31 25.00 73.59
CA MET A 1 -66.71 25.90 72.50
C MET A 1 -65.46 26.29 71.73
N LYS A 2 -65.46 26.04 70.41
CA LYS A 2 -64.65 26.70 69.39
C LYS A 2 -63.12 26.50 69.55
N SER A 3 -62.47 25.57 68.82
CA SER A 3 -62.37 25.48 67.36
C SER A 3 -62.21 26.86 66.73
N THR A 4 -61.13 27.03 65.96
CA THR A 4 -60.69 28.22 65.20
C THR A 4 -59.84 29.25 65.96
N LEU A 5 -58.57 28.94 66.27
CA LEU A 5 -57.51 29.95 66.27
C LEU A 5 -56.08 29.35 66.10
N GLU A 6 -55.92 28.35 65.23
CA GLU A 6 -54.59 27.76 64.91
C GLU A 6 -54.33 27.67 63.39
N ILE A 7 -54.90 28.60 62.61
CA ILE A 7 -54.64 28.63 61.15
C ILE A 7 -54.09 29.99 60.66
N SER A 8 -54.00 31.04 61.48
CA SER A 8 -53.54 32.36 61.00
C SER A 8 -52.07 32.71 61.30
N CYS A 9 -51.30 31.88 62.02
CA CYS A 9 -49.89 32.20 62.35
C CYS A 9 -48.82 31.39 61.60
N ALA A 10 -49.20 30.48 60.69
CA ALA A 10 -48.26 29.71 59.88
C ALA A 10 -48.15 30.18 58.41
N VAL A 11 -48.90 31.21 58.00
CA VAL A 11 -48.90 31.70 56.60
C VAL A 11 -48.37 33.13 56.46
N ILE A 12 -48.05 33.83 57.55
CA ILE A 12 -47.56 35.22 57.48
C ILE A 12 -46.03 35.34 57.64
N LEU A 13 -45.34 34.28 58.03
CA LEU A 13 -43.87 34.27 58.15
C LEU A 13 -43.05 33.83 56.92
N PRO A 14 -43.63 33.41 55.77
CA PRO A 14 -42.93 33.42 54.48
C PRO A 14 -43.35 34.59 53.57
N PHE A 15 -44.35 35.39 53.94
CA PHE A 15 -44.76 36.57 53.13
C PHE A 15 -43.95 37.84 53.42
N LEU A 16 -43.16 37.87 54.49
CA LEU A 16 -42.20 38.95 54.77
C LEU A 16 -40.79 38.70 54.22
N SER A 17 -40.56 37.61 53.48
CA SER A 17 -39.29 37.32 52.82
C SER A 17 -39.34 37.36 51.29
N VAL A 18 -40.47 37.72 50.67
CA VAL A 18 -40.57 37.93 49.20
C VAL A 18 -40.31 39.38 48.79
N LEU A 19 -40.02 40.29 49.74
CA LEU A 19 -39.29 41.53 49.42
C LEU A 19 -37.78 41.27 49.40
N TYR A 20 -37.35 40.20 48.75
CA TYR A 20 -36.00 40.18 48.22
C TYR A 20 -36.03 41.17 47.05
N SER A 21 -35.42 42.33 47.23
CA SER A 21 -34.94 43.12 46.10
C SER A 21 -34.13 42.17 45.23
N GLU A 22 -34.70 41.68 44.13
CA GLU A 22 -33.94 40.98 43.10
C GLU A 22 -32.78 41.91 42.73
N LYS A 23 -31.57 41.56 43.17
CA LYS A 23 -30.38 42.31 42.80
C LYS A 23 -30.19 42.05 41.31
N CYS A 24 -30.28 43.10 40.49
CA CYS A 24 -30.02 43.01 39.06
C CYS A 24 -28.69 42.28 38.80
N ILE A 25 -28.71 41.37 37.83
CA ILE A 25 -27.57 40.52 37.50
C ILE A 25 -26.50 41.39 36.84
N LEU A 26 -25.29 41.42 37.42
CA LEU A 26 -24.14 42.13 36.83
C LEU A 26 -23.53 41.24 35.73
N GLU A 27 -23.74 41.60 34.47
CA GLU A 27 -23.29 40.77 33.35
C GLU A 27 -21.88 41.11 32.87
N GLU A 28 -21.49 42.39 32.87
CA GLU A 28 -20.27 42.80 32.18
C GLU A 28 -19.62 44.05 32.76
N LYS A 29 -18.27 44.09 32.72
CA LYS A 29 -17.47 45.29 32.95
C LYS A 29 -16.76 45.64 31.65
N SER A 30 -17.01 46.84 31.12
CA SER A 30 -16.31 47.34 29.93
C SER A 30 -15.57 48.64 30.23
N GLN A 31 -14.44 48.86 29.57
CA GLN A 31 -13.69 50.12 29.64
C GLN A 31 -13.68 50.78 28.27
N LYS A 32 -13.87 52.10 28.23
CA LYS A 32 -13.84 52.92 27.02
C LYS A 32 -12.88 54.08 27.22
N HIS A 33 -12.00 54.27 26.25
CA HIS A 33 -11.05 55.37 26.21
C HIS A 33 -11.44 56.30 25.07
N ILE A 34 -11.56 57.60 25.37
CA ILE A 34 -12.06 58.58 24.41
C ILE A 34 -11.25 59.87 24.51
N GLU A 35 -10.99 60.48 23.36
CA GLU A 35 -10.33 61.78 23.27
C GLU A 35 -11.31 62.90 23.63
N GLU A 36 -10.85 63.84 24.44
CA GLU A 36 -11.62 65.02 24.82
C GLU A 36 -12.05 65.85 23.59
N GLY A 37 -13.31 66.30 23.57
CA GLY A 37 -13.85 67.17 22.51
C GLY A 37 -14.58 66.44 21.39
N GLU A 38 -14.60 65.10 21.39
CA GLU A 38 -15.35 64.31 20.40
C GLU A 38 -16.81 64.07 20.79
N ALA A 39 -17.63 63.76 19.78
CA ALA A 39 -18.96 63.18 19.98
C ALA A 39 -18.81 61.69 20.30
N PHE A 40 -19.43 61.25 21.39
CA PHE A 40 -19.30 59.88 21.89
C PHE A 40 -20.66 59.30 22.30
N GLY A 41 -21.02 58.17 21.70
CA GLY A 41 -22.18 57.37 22.03
C GLY A 41 -21.75 56.03 22.59
N ILE A 42 -22.43 55.58 23.64
CA ILE A 42 -22.24 54.26 24.21
C ILE A 42 -23.57 53.57 24.41
N ASP A 43 -23.67 52.36 23.88
CA ASP A 43 -24.85 51.52 24.02
C ASP A 43 -24.70 50.56 25.20
N CYS A 44 -25.82 50.23 25.85
CA CYS A 44 -25.85 49.33 26.99
C CYS A 44 -25.78 47.86 26.51
N PHE A 45 -26.75 47.47 25.67
CA PHE A 45 -26.87 46.14 25.05
C PHE A 45 -27.43 46.28 23.63
N GLN A 46 -26.97 45.44 22.69
CA GLN A 46 -27.37 45.48 21.27
C GLN A 46 -28.82 44.98 21.00
N HIS A 47 -29.66 44.83 22.02
CA HIS A 47 -31.04 44.34 21.88
C HIS A 47 -32.05 45.46 22.14
N THR A 48 -33.01 45.59 21.23
CA THR A 48 -33.90 46.77 21.12
C THR A 48 -35.13 46.75 22.03
N ASP A 49 -35.41 45.65 22.71
CA ASP A 49 -36.72 45.42 23.36
C ASP A 49 -36.73 45.78 24.86
N TYR A 50 -35.66 46.41 25.37
CA TYR A 50 -35.48 46.64 26.81
C TYR A 50 -35.65 48.10 27.23
N SER A 51 -36.40 48.32 28.31
CA SER A 51 -36.38 49.59 29.01
C SER A 51 -35.02 49.79 29.69
N THR A 52 -34.29 50.83 29.26
CA THR A 52 -32.89 51.06 29.68
C THR A 52 -32.78 52.36 30.45
N PHE A 53 -32.02 52.37 31.54
CA PHE A 53 -31.74 53.56 32.33
C PHE A 53 -30.25 53.66 32.64
N TRP A 54 -29.68 54.85 32.43
CA TRP A 54 -28.28 55.15 32.73
C TRP A 54 -28.11 55.91 34.04
N TYR A 55 -27.07 55.54 34.78
CA TYR A 55 -26.67 56.12 36.06
C TYR A 55 -25.18 56.43 36.03
N ARG A 56 -24.77 57.54 36.64
CA ARG A 56 -23.37 57.73 37.03
C ARG A 56 -23.19 57.03 38.37
N ASN A 57 -22.19 56.16 38.48
CA ASN A 57 -21.97 55.33 39.67
C ASN A 57 -21.89 56.20 40.94
N GLY A 58 -22.76 55.90 41.92
CA GLY A 58 -22.96 56.69 43.14
C GLY A 58 -24.16 57.64 43.12
N SER A 59 -24.78 57.89 41.95
CA SER A 59 -26.05 58.63 41.84
C SER A 59 -27.24 57.71 42.02
N LYS A 60 -28.30 58.20 42.71
CA LYS A 60 -29.59 57.51 42.83
C LYS A 60 -30.59 57.90 41.75
N THR A 61 -30.30 58.95 40.97
CA THR A 61 -31.19 59.44 39.91
C THR A 61 -30.63 59.08 38.53
N PRO A 62 -31.49 58.56 37.63
CA PRO A 62 -31.09 58.24 36.27
C PRO A 62 -30.83 59.53 35.46
N ILE A 63 -29.96 59.42 34.47
CA ILE A 63 -29.65 60.49 33.53
C ILE A 63 -30.85 60.70 32.60
N THR A 64 -31.80 61.52 33.03
CA THR A 64 -33.06 61.85 32.33
C THR A 64 -33.00 63.25 31.75
N LYS A 65 -31.90 63.54 31.05
CA LYS A 65 -31.68 64.85 30.44
C LYS A 65 -32.37 64.94 29.08
N PRO A 66 -33.02 66.08 28.75
CA PRO A 66 -33.64 66.25 27.43
C PRO A 66 -32.59 66.20 26.33
N ASN A 67 -32.98 65.81 25.11
CA ASN A 67 -32.10 65.66 23.94
C ASN A 67 -31.27 66.91 23.59
N SER A 68 -31.62 68.09 24.13
CA SER A 68 -30.85 69.34 24.00
C SER A 68 -29.67 69.46 24.98
N SER A 69 -29.47 68.49 25.87
CA SER A 69 -28.39 68.51 26.85
C SER A 69 -27.10 67.92 26.29
N ARG A 70 -25.95 68.42 26.75
CA ARG A 70 -24.62 67.88 26.37
C ARG A 70 -24.48 66.38 26.62
N ILE A 71 -25.08 65.88 27.71
CA ILE A 71 -25.19 64.46 28.00
C ILE A 71 -26.68 64.13 28.01
N TYR A 72 -27.10 63.19 27.18
CA TYR A 72 -28.49 62.77 27.08
C TYR A 72 -28.57 61.29 26.74
N GLN A 73 -29.69 60.67 27.11
CA GLN A 73 -30.00 59.30 26.74
C GLN A 73 -30.93 59.31 25.52
N GLN A 74 -30.66 58.46 24.54
CA GLN A 74 -31.54 58.20 23.42
C GLN A 74 -31.65 56.70 23.25
N ASP A 75 -32.88 56.19 23.38
CA ASP A 75 -33.18 54.76 23.41
C ASP A 75 -32.31 54.04 24.46
N THR A 76 -31.49 53.07 24.03
CA THR A 76 -30.58 52.30 24.89
C THR A 76 -29.21 52.97 25.07
N ALA A 77 -28.90 54.00 24.29
CA ALA A 77 -27.59 54.63 24.23
C ALA A 77 -27.49 55.93 25.05
N LEU A 78 -26.31 56.14 25.65
CA LEU A 78 -25.92 57.38 26.32
C LEU A 78 -24.97 58.17 25.42
N TRP A 79 -25.30 59.44 25.18
CA TRP A 79 -24.56 60.33 24.28
C TRP A 79 -23.88 61.47 25.03
N PHE A 80 -22.69 61.84 24.55
CA PHE A 80 -21.86 62.95 25.02
C PHE A 80 -21.49 63.83 23.83
N LEU A 81 -21.99 65.07 23.78
CA LEU A 81 -21.85 65.99 22.65
C LEU A 81 -21.37 67.39 23.08
N PRO A 82 -20.06 67.63 23.26
CA PRO A 82 -18.94 66.67 23.26
C PRO A 82 -18.66 66.08 24.64
N VAL A 83 -17.78 65.08 24.67
CA VAL A 83 -17.16 64.57 25.88
C VAL A 83 -16.09 65.53 26.42
N THR A 84 -16.00 65.65 27.74
CA THR A 84 -15.06 66.52 28.46
C THR A 84 -14.27 65.70 29.48
N TYR A 85 -13.09 66.16 29.88
CA TYR A 85 -12.26 65.46 30.87
C TYR A 85 -13.02 65.08 32.17
N HIS A 86 -13.93 65.97 32.61
CA HIS A 86 -14.76 65.79 33.80
C HIS A 86 -15.83 64.70 33.71
N ASP A 87 -16.08 64.19 32.49
CA ASP A 87 -17.03 63.09 32.27
C ASP A 87 -16.39 61.72 32.58
N SER A 88 -15.07 61.66 32.81
CA SER A 88 -14.40 60.45 33.26
C SER A 88 -15.05 59.89 34.54
N GLY A 89 -15.21 58.57 34.58
CA GLY A 89 -15.79 57.88 35.73
C GLY A 89 -16.52 56.60 35.36
N SER A 90 -17.14 56.00 36.37
CA SER A 90 -17.92 54.79 36.21
C SER A 90 -19.38 55.15 35.94
N TYR A 91 -19.92 54.57 34.87
CA TYR A 91 -21.30 54.64 34.45
C TYR A 91 -21.91 53.25 34.56
N GLU A 92 -23.21 53.22 34.78
CA GLU A 92 -23.95 52.02 35.04
C GLU A 92 -25.23 52.10 34.22
N CYS A 93 -25.48 51.08 33.40
CA CYS A 93 -26.74 50.95 32.70
C CYS A 93 -27.49 49.74 33.22
N ILE A 94 -28.79 49.92 33.41
CA ILE A 94 -29.69 48.91 33.91
C ILE A 94 -30.78 48.71 32.86
N THR A 95 -30.94 47.49 32.40
CA THR A 95 -32.01 47.10 31.49
C THR A 95 -32.99 46.17 32.19
N GLN A 96 -34.27 46.38 31.91
CA GLN A 96 -35.34 45.58 32.49
C GLN A 96 -36.25 45.03 31.40
N ASP A 97 -36.50 43.72 31.50
CA ASP A 97 -37.50 42.98 30.73
C ASP A 97 -38.49 42.27 31.68
N SER A 98 -39.53 41.69 31.10
CA SER A 98 -40.51 40.80 31.72
C SER A 98 -39.90 39.59 32.47
N THR A 99 -38.66 39.21 32.15
CA THR A 99 -37.98 38.02 32.67
C THR A 99 -36.80 38.29 33.61
N GLY A 100 -36.33 39.54 33.71
CA GLY A 100 -35.17 39.85 34.56
C GLY A 100 -34.66 41.29 34.51
N CYS A 101 -33.77 41.62 35.44
CA CYS A 101 -33.05 42.89 35.51
C CYS A 101 -31.54 42.65 35.30
N TYR A 102 -30.97 43.32 34.30
CA TYR A 102 -29.54 43.21 33.96
C TYR A 102 -28.85 44.54 34.17
N LYS A 103 -27.59 44.47 34.61
CA LYS A 103 -26.78 45.63 34.93
C LYS A 103 -25.40 45.49 34.31
N LYS A 104 -24.92 46.57 33.70
CA LYS A 104 -23.59 46.66 33.11
C LYS A 104 -22.86 47.89 33.60
N ASN A 105 -21.62 47.67 34.03
CA ASN A 105 -20.75 48.73 34.54
C ASN A 105 -19.72 49.10 33.50
N ILE A 106 -19.62 50.38 33.19
CA ILE A 106 -18.76 50.90 32.15
C ILE A 106 -17.85 51.96 32.74
N GLN A 107 -16.55 51.75 32.62
CA GLN A 107 -15.56 52.75 32.98
C GLN A 107 -15.23 53.61 31.76
N ILE A 108 -15.54 54.90 31.83
CA ILE A 108 -15.18 55.88 30.81
C ILE A 108 -13.94 56.64 31.28
N GLU A 109 -12.89 56.60 30.47
CA GLU A 109 -11.66 57.35 30.68
C GLU A 109 -11.48 58.34 29.53
N VAL A 110 -11.67 59.62 29.84
CA VAL A 110 -11.48 60.71 28.89
C VAL A 110 -10.05 61.21 29.05
N PHE A 111 -9.26 61.12 27.98
CA PHE A 111 -7.90 61.60 27.97
C PHE A 111 -7.79 62.86 27.11
N ASN A 112 -6.90 63.76 27.52
CA ASN A 112 -6.55 64.92 26.72
C ASN A 112 -5.35 64.56 25.84
N TYR A 113 -5.50 64.78 24.54
CA TYR A 113 -4.40 64.60 23.61
C TYR A 113 -3.41 65.75 23.77
N SER A 114 -2.19 65.45 24.24
CA SER A 114 -1.14 66.46 24.24
C SER A 114 -0.73 66.77 22.80
N ALA A 115 -0.92 68.02 22.39
CA ALA A 115 -0.54 68.48 21.04
C ALA A 115 0.95 68.30 20.70
N SER A 116 1.79 67.96 21.70
CA SER A 116 3.22 67.66 21.56
C SER A 116 3.51 66.21 21.12
N LEU A 117 2.59 65.28 21.27
CA LEU A 117 2.73 63.90 20.80
C LEU A 117 2.01 63.78 19.45
N CYS A 118 2.65 63.13 18.48
CA CYS A 118 2.06 62.88 17.17
C CYS A 118 1.50 61.46 17.00
N PHE A 119 1.78 60.56 17.95
CA PHE A 119 1.22 59.22 18.00
C PHE A 119 0.94 58.87 19.47
N ASN A 120 -0.23 58.31 19.74
CA ASN A 120 -0.57 57.86 21.09
C ASN A 120 -0.13 56.39 21.27
N GLU A 121 0.92 56.16 22.06
CA GLU A 121 1.44 54.81 22.33
C GLU A 121 0.52 53.98 23.23
N ASN A 122 -0.34 54.64 24.02
CA ASN A 122 -1.27 53.97 24.93
C ASN A 122 -2.57 53.58 24.23
N HIS A 123 -2.96 54.31 23.18
CA HIS A 123 -4.23 54.11 22.46
C HIS A 123 -4.01 54.16 20.94
N PHE A 124 -3.95 52.99 20.30
CA PHE A 124 -3.81 52.87 18.85
C PHE A 124 -4.56 51.64 18.29
N TYR A 125 -4.88 51.70 17.01
CA TYR A 125 -5.47 50.59 16.24
C TYR A 125 -4.36 49.80 15.55
N GLU A 126 -4.34 48.48 15.71
CA GLU A 126 -3.40 47.63 14.97
C GLU A 126 -4.03 47.19 13.63
N GLN A 127 -3.34 47.41 12.51
CA GLN A 127 -3.76 46.94 11.20
C GLN A 127 -2.62 46.15 10.53
N LYS A 128 -2.96 45.00 9.95
CA LYS A 128 -2.00 44.12 9.27
C LYS A 128 -2.33 44.10 7.78
N ILE A 129 -1.41 44.57 6.95
CA ILE A 129 -1.60 44.65 5.49
C ILE A 129 -0.62 43.73 4.77
N PRO A 130 -1.05 42.97 3.74
CA PRO A 130 -0.15 42.14 2.95
C PRO A 130 0.71 42.97 1.98
N ILE A 131 1.87 42.43 1.59
CA ILE A 131 2.63 42.95 0.45
C ILE A 131 1.81 42.68 -0.82
N SER A 132 1.23 43.73 -1.40
CA SER A 132 0.37 43.63 -2.58
C SER A 132 0.49 44.89 -3.47
N THR A 133 -0.12 44.82 -4.66
CA THR A 133 -0.14 45.95 -5.61
C THR A 133 -0.98 47.12 -5.11
N ASN A 134 -1.99 46.86 -4.28
CA ASN A 134 -2.89 47.90 -3.76
C ASN A 134 -3.60 47.41 -2.49
N GLU A 135 -3.38 48.04 -1.34
CA GLU A 135 -4.19 47.83 -0.14
C GLU A 135 -4.58 49.16 0.50
N LYS A 136 -5.45 49.08 1.51
CA LYS A 136 -5.96 50.23 2.24
C LYS A 136 -5.70 50.15 3.74
N ILE A 137 -5.47 51.31 4.34
CA ILE A 137 -5.51 51.53 5.79
C ILE A 137 -6.81 52.28 6.11
N VAL A 138 -7.60 51.77 7.05
CA VAL A 138 -8.91 52.34 7.39
C VAL A 138 -8.76 53.28 8.59
N CYS A 139 -9.39 54.46 8.52
CA CYS A 139 -9.50 55.38 9.64
C CYS A 139 -10.80 55.13 10.40
N ASN A 140 -10.70 54.67 11.65
CA ASN A 140 -11.83 54.40 12.55
C ASN A 140 -12.41 55.69 13.17
N TYR A 141 -12.95 56.58 12.33
CA TYR A 141 -13.43 57.90 12.78
C TYR A 141 -14.80 57.84 13.48
N ASN A 142 -15.69 56.92 13.07
CA ASN A 142 -17.07 56.79 13.56
C ASN A 142 -17.26 55.70 14.62
N ASP A 143 -16.19 55.07 15.12
CA ASP A 143 -16.25 54.08 16.21
C ASP A 143 -17.02 54.62 17.44
N ASN A 144 -16.96 55.93 17.66
CA ASN A 144 -17.60 56.64 18.76
C ASN A 144 -19.05 57.06 18.47
N LEU A 145 -19.58 56.79 17.27
CA LEU A 145 -20.91 57.21 16.82
C LEU A 145 -21.90 56.04 16.67
N LEU A 146 -21.58 54.87 17.23
CA LEU A 146 -22.45 53.69 17.19
C LEU A 146 -22.91 53.32 15.76
N GLY A 147 -22.03 53.49 14.77
CA GLY A 147 -22.32 53.18 13.37
C GLY A 147 -23.10 54.25 12.61
N GLN A 148 -23.41 55.40 13.22
CA GLN A 148 -24.00 56.53 12.51
C GLN A 148 -22.96 57.21 11.62
N GLU A 149 -23.34 57.52 10.38
CA GLU A 149 -22.51 58.23 9.41
C GLU A 149 -22.66 59.75 9.60
N PRO A 150 -21.58 60.49 9.91
CA PRO A 150 -21.61 61.93 10.02
C PRO A 150 -21.42 62.61 8.66
N ASP A 151 -21.84 63.87 8.57
CA ASP A 151 -21.72 64.71 7.38
C ASP A 151 -20.32 65.37 7.29
N ASP A 152 -19.98 65.92 6.11
CA ASP A 152 -18.79 66.75 5.86
C ASP A 152 -17.45 66.18 6.37
N LEU A 153 -17.23 64.88 6.17
CA LEU A 153 -16.00 64.22 6.59
C LEU A 153 -14.76 64.73 5.83
N SER A 154 -13.78 65.22 6.58
CA SER A 154 -12.48 65.67 6.06
C SER A 154 -11.35 64.96 6.82
N ILE A 155 -10.48 64.22 6.11
CA ILE A 155 -9.40 63.43 6.73
C ILE A 155 -8.07 63.74 6.09
N ASN A 156 -7.07 64.00 6.94
CA ASN A 156 -5.67 64.14 6.59
C ASN A 156 -4.87 63.00 7.22
N TRP A 157 -3.93 62.45 6.46
CA TRP A 157 -3.11 61.34 6.90
C TRP A 157 -1.64 61.72 7.10
N PHE A 158 -1.05 61.13 8.13
CA PHE A 158 0.34 61.33 8.53
C PHE A 158 1.01 59.98 8.76
N LYS A 159 2.28 59.87 8.40
CA LYS A 159 3.13 58.72 8.71
C LYS A 159 4.37 59.22 9.43
N GLU A 160 4.67 58.63 10.58
CA GLU A 160 5.78 59.07 11.45
C GLU A 160 5.79 60.60 11.60
N CYS A 161 4.61 61.16 11.88
CA CYS A 161 4.39 62.59 12.15
C CYS A 161 4.59 63.53 10.95
N ASN A 162 4.84 63.00 9.76
CA ASN A 162 4.97 63.76 8.53
C ASN A 162 3.71 63.64 7.68
N PRO A 163 3.22 64.73 7.06
CA PRO A 163 2.09 64.66 6.15
C PRO A 163 2.46 63.76 4.97
N MET A 164 1.60 62.81 4.64
CA MET A 164 1.90 61.92 3.53
C MET A 164 1.74 62.63 2.20
N ARG A 165 2.74 62.47 1.35
CA ARG A 165 2.82 63.07 0.01
C ARG A 165 3.35 62.03 -0.96
N GLY A 166 2.82 62.05 -2.17
CA GLY A 166 3.29 61.20 -3.27
C GLY A 166 2.15 60.51 -4.01
N GLU A 167 2.39 60.22 -5.29
CA GLU A 167 1.39 59.62 -6.20
C GLU A 167 1.01 58.19 -5.83
N ARG A 168 1.80 57.52 -4.98
CA ARG A 168 1.50 56.17 -4.47
C ARG A 168 0.36 56.15 -3.45
N PHE A 169 0.02 57.29 -2.86
CA PHE A 169 -0.94 57.40 -1.77
C PHE A 169 -2.19 58.11 -2.28
N ARG A 170 -3.36 57.45 -2.15
CA ARG A 170 -4.65 58.03 -2.51
C ARG A 170 -5.60 57.96 -1.33
N ILE A 171 -6.20 59.09 -0.98
CA ILE A 171 -7.25 59.14 0.03
C ILE A 171 -8.59 58.91 -0.66
N SER A 172 -9.37 57.98 -0.12
CA SER A 172 -10.73 57.67 -0.56
C SER A 172 -11.63 57.61 0.68
N GLU A 173 -12.43 58.64 0.90
CA GLU A 173 -13.28 58.77 2.10
C GLU A 173 -12.49 58.61 3.41
N SER A 174 -12.71 57.52 4.16
CA SER A 174 -12.02 57.18 5.40
C SER A 174 -10.79 56.28 5.21
N GLU A 175 -10.46 55.95 3.97
CA GLU A 175 -9.44 54.97 3.63
C GLU A 175 -8.22 55.64 2.98
N LEU A 176 -7.04 55.19 3.38
CA LEU A 176 -5.80 55.49 2.68
C LEU A 176 -5.40 54.29 1.83
N ILE A 177 -5.48 54.47 0.52
CA ILE A 177 -5.07 53.50 -0.48
C ILE A 177 -3.56 53.68 -0.76
N ILE A 178 -2.78 52.60 -0.62
CA ILE A 178 -1.34 52.57 -0.86
C ILE A 178 -1.05 51.63 -2.03
N ASN A 179 -0.47 52.18 -3.10
CA ASN A 179 -0.04 51.41 -4.26
C ASN A 179 1.39 50.83 -4.04
N ASN A 180 1.57 49.57 -4.46
CA ASN A 180 2.81 48.81 -4.38
C ASN A 180 3.39 48.79 -2.97
N ILE A 181 2.70 48.12 -2.05
CA ILE A 181 3.11 48.03 -0.65
C ILE A 181 4.41 47.26 -0.51
N ASN A 182 5.31 47.80 0.30
CA ASN A 182 6.58 47.16 0.62
C ASN A 182 6.83 47.20 2.14
N LYS A 183 7.98 46.65 2.57
CA LYS A 183 8.32 46.57 3.99
C LYS A 183 8.48 47.95 4.65
N ASP A 184 8.88 48.97 3.90
CA ASP A 184 9.07 50.33 4.42
C ASP A 184 7.74 51.03 4.68
N ASP A 185 6.63 50.52 4.14
CA ASP A 185 5.28 51.00 4.45
C ASP A 185 4.81 50.58 5.87
N MET A 186 5.56 49.72 6.56
CA MET A 186 5.40 49.46 7.99
C MET A 186 5.67 50.73 8.82
N GLY A 187 4.89 50.97 9.88
CA GLY A 187 5.14 52.10 10.78
C GLY A 187 3.90 52.64 11.49
N LYS A 188 4.06 53.83 12.05
CA LYS A 188 3.03 54.56 12.80
C LYS A 188 2.32 55.55 11.88
N TYR A 189 1.03 55.34 11.70
CA TYR A 189 0.13 56.18 10.93
C TYR A 189 -0.80 56.94 11.86
N GLN A 190 -1.25 58.10 11.39
CA GLN A 190 -2.23 58.90 12.07
C GLN A 190 -3.21 59.48 11.05
N CYS A 191 -4.52 59.34 11.30
CA CYS A 191 -5.53 60.09 10.58
C CYS A 191 -6.11 61.17 11.51
N LYS A 192 -6.10 62.42 11.04
CA LYS A 192 -6.67 63.58 11.73
C LYS A 192 -7.71 64.21 10.84
N GLY A 193 -8.85 64.53 11.41
CA GLY A 193 -9.95 65.04 10.61
C GLY A 193 -10.98 65.80 11.41
N SER A 194 -12.03 66.16 10.70
CA SER A 194 -13.23 66.71 11.30
C SER A 194 -14.44 66.18 10.56
N TYR A 195 -15.54 66.05 11.29
CA TYR A 195 -16.86 65.71 10.75
C TYR A 195 -17.94 66.58 11.40
N THR A 196 -19.08 66.67 10.74
CA THR A 196 -20.26 67.36 11.25
C THR A 196 -21.27 66.31 11.74
N TYR A 197 -21.66 66.38 13.00
CA TYR A 197 -22.70 65.53 13.58
C TYR A 197 -23.71 66.40 14.31
N LEU A 198 -25.01 66.19 14.04
CA LEU A 198 -26.10 67.03 14.56
C LEU A 198 -25.84 68.54 14.43
N ARG A 199 -25.32 68.97 13.26
CA ARG A 199 -24.95 70.37 12.92
C ARG A 199 -23.80 70.98 13.72
N HIS A 200 -23.10 70.19 14.53
CA HIS A 200 -21.89 70.59 15.23
C HIS A 200 -20.67 69.93 14.62
N LYS A 201 -19.57 70.69 14.52
CA LYS A 201 -18.31 70.20 13.97
C LYS A 201 -17.43 69.64 15.09
N TYR A 202 -16.98 68.40 14.92
CA TYR A 202 -16.10 67.70 15.84
C TYR A 202 -14.77 67.39 15.16
N ASN A 203 -13.67 67.47 15.91
CA ASN A 203 -12.34 67.10 15.44
C ASN A 203 -11.97 65.76 16.05
N PHE A 204 -11.22 64.94 15.30
CA PHE A 204 -10.78 63.65 15.77
C PHE A 204 -9.35 63.33 15.34
N SER A 205 -8.73 62.41 16.08
CA SER A 205 -7.40 61.89 15.80
C SER A 205 -7.34 60.39 16.12
N ARG A 206 -6.86 59.56 15.19
CA ARG A 206 -6.65 58.12 15.43
C ARG A 206 -5.22 57.74 15.14
N SER A 207 -4.61 57.05 16.10
CA SER A 207 -3.28 56.47 15.97
C SER A 207 -3.41 55.03 15.46
N ILE A 208 -2.71 54.68 14.38
CA ILE A 208 -2.81 53.37 13.72
C ILE A 208 -1.40 52.79 13.56
N ARG A 209 -1.16 51.58 14.08
CA ARG A 209 0.10 50.86 13.92
C ARG A 209 -0.06 49.84 12.80
N VAL A 210 0.73 49.99 11.75
CA VAL A 210 0.65 49.16 10.56
C VAL A 210 1.81 48.18 10.50
N SER A 211 1.46 46.90 10.37
CA SER A 211 2.40 45.80 10.18
C SER A 211 2.25 45.23 8.78
N VAL A 212 3.37 45.03 8.07
CA VAL A 212 3.37 44.48 6.70
C VAL A 212 3.65 42.98 6.74
N LEU A 213 2.71 42.18 6.22
CA LEU A 213 2.80 40.71 6.17
C LEU A 213 3.38 40.27 4.81
N LYS A 214 4.46 39.48 4.87
CA LYS A 214 4.97 38.78 3.68
C LYS A 214 3.97 37.69 3.30
N THR A 215 3.32 37.85 2.14
CA THR A 215 2.34 36.88 1.67
C THR A 215 3.05 35.68 1.04
N GLU A 216 3.41 34.68 1.85
CA GLU A 216 3.71 33.36 1.32
C GLU A 216 2.37 32.67 1.04
N ARG A 217 1.82 32.90 -0.16
CA ARG A 217 0.63 32.17 -0.62
C ARG A 217 1.04 30.72 -0.86
N LYS A 218 0.87 29.87 0.14
CA LYS A 218 0.91 28.42 -0.04
C LYS A 218 -0.13 28.03 -1.09
N ARG A 219 0.33 27.48 -2.21
CA ARG A 219 -0.53 27.07 -3.33
C ARG A 219 -1.42 25.91 -2.87
N THR A 220 -2.68 25.91 -3.30
CA THR A 220 -3.58 24.77 -3.08
C THR A 220 -3.04 23.54 -3.81
N GLU A 221 -2.83 22.46 -3.09
CA GLU A 221 -2.33 21.18 -3.61
C GLU A 221 -3.12 20.02 -2.98
N ILE A 222 -3.52 19.06 -3.81
CA ILE A 222 -4.15 17.82 -3.35
C ILE A 222 -3.02 16.79 -3.20
N LEU A 223 -2.69 16.45 -1.96
CA LEU A 223 -1.64 15.49 -1.62
C LEU A 223 -2.08 14.05 -1.89
N HIS A 224 -3.36 13.77 -1.67
CA HIS A 224 -4.04 12.51 -1.95
C HIS A 224 -5.52 12.79 -2.28
N PRO A 225 -6.14 12.12 -3.28
CA PRO A 225 -5.56 11.11 -4.17
C PRO A 225 -4.62 11.69 -5.23
N ARG A 226 -3.79 10.84 -5.85
CA ARG A 226 -2.83 11.21 -6.93
C ARG A 226 -3.20 10.67 -8.32
N ASN A 227 -4.46 10.82 -8.74
CA ASN A 227 -4.93 10.36 -10.07
C ASN A 227 -4.56 8.90 -10.37
N HIS A 228 -4.86 8.01 -9.42
CA HIS A 228 -4.46 6.61 -9.47
C HIS A 228 -5.67 5.67 -9.36
N THR A 229 -5.40 4.38 -9.50
CA THR A 229 -6.41 3.33 -9.44
C THR A 229 -6.21 2.47 -8.21
N ILE A 230 -7.31 2.04 -7.59
CA ILE A 230 -7.29 1.06 -6.49
C ILE A 230 -8.04 -0.20 -6.90
N GLU A 231 -7.59 -1.34 -6.38
CA GLU A 231 -8.27 -2.62 -6.59
C GLU A 231 -9.14 -2.94 -5.36
N ALA A 232 -10.41 -3.30 -5.60
CA ALA A 232 -11.34 -3.67 -4.53
C ALA A 232 -12.36 -4.70 -5.01
N GLU A 233 -12.82 -5.56 -4.10
CA GLU A 233 -13.81 -6.60 -4.39
C GLU A 233 -15.25 -6.07 -4.35
N LEU A 234 -16.16 -6.71 -5.11
CA LEU A 234 -17.57 -6.34 -5.14
C LEU A 234 -18.19 -6.49 -3.74
N GLY A 235 -18.92 -5.48 -3.29
CA GLY A 235 -19.55 -5.45 -1.96
C GLY A 235 -18.62 -5.06 -0.81
N SER A 236 -17.35 -4.76 -1.07
CA SER A 236 -16.43 -4.25 -0.05
C SER A 236 -16.81 -2.83 0.40
N ASN A 237 -16.45 -2.50 1.64
CA ASN A 237 -16.48 -1.14 2.17
C ASN A 237 -15.12 -0.49 1.90
N ILE A 238 -15.12 0.72 1.35
CA ILE A 238 -13.91 1.45 0.97
C ILE A 238 -13.95 2.84 1.60
N LEU A 239 -12.86 3.21 2.26
CA LEU A 239 -12.62 4.55 2.78
C LEU A 239 -11.48 5.19 1.99
N ILE A 240 -11.71 6.40 1.47
CA ILE A 240 -10.74 7.14 0.67
C ILE A 240 -10.64 8.56 1.21
N GLU A 241 -9.45 8.97 1.62
CA GLU A 241 -9.24 10.32 2.17
C GLU A 241 -8.83 11.29 1.07
N CYS A 242 -9.42 12.50 1.03
CA CYS A 242 -8.89 13.59 0.24
C CYS A 242 -8.11 14.56 1.12
N ASN A 243 -6.80 14.64 0.90
CA ASN A 243 -5.88 15.45 1.70
C ASN A 243 -5.47 16.68 0.90
N VAL A 244 -5.91 17.86 1.34
CA VAL A 244 -5.73 19.13 0.62
C VAL A 244 -4.91 20.08 1.47
N SER A 245 -3.78 20.54 0.95
CA SER A 245 -2.98 21.60 1.57
C SER A 245 -3.24 22.93 0.89
N TYR A 246 -3.55 23.99 1.66
CA TYR A 246 -3.81 25.32 1.11
C TYR A 246 -3.49 26.45 2.10
N SER A 247 -3.48 27.69 1.63
CA SER A 247 -3.28 28.87 2.49
C SER A 247 -4.53 29.16 3.32
N LYS A 248 -4.38 29.54 4.59
CA LYS A 248 -5.48 29.97 5.48
C LYS A 248 -6.33 31.12 4.91
N SER A 249 -5.80 31.88 3.96
CA SER A 249 -6.52 32.97 3.28
C SER A 249 -7.38 32.52 2.10
N SER A 250 -7.36 31.24 1.73
CA SER A 250 -8.11 30.72 0.58
C SER A 250 -9.54 30.39 1.00
N PHE A 251 -10.51 30.81 0.19
CA PHE A 251 -11.93 30.53 0.42
C PHE A 251 -12.48 29.67 -0.73
N PHE A 252 -12.63 28.37 -0.48
CA PHE A 252 -13.27 27.41 -1.39
C PHE A 252 -13.76 26.20 -0.60
N SER A 253 -14.74 25.46 -1.12
CA SER A 253 -15.14 24.17 -0.58
C SER A 253 -14.30 23.02 -1.15
N ILE A 254 -14.06 22.02 -0.33
CA ILE A 254 -13.51 20.74 -0.75
C ILE A 254 -14.69 19.77 -0.85
N SER A 255 -14.82 19.07 -1.98
CA SER A 255 -15.93 18.15 -2.19
C SER A 255 -15.57 17.00 -3.11
N TRP A 256 -16.23 15.87 -2.91
CA TRP A 256 -16.21 14.69 -3.75
C TRP A 256 -17.32 14.74 -4.78
N MET A 257 -16.95 14.45 -6.02
CA MET A 257 -17.85 14.51 -7.17
C MET A 257 -17.67 13.32 -8.08
N VAL A 258 -18.76 12.94 -8.73
CA VAL A 258 -18.78 11.97 -9.82
C VAL A 258 -19.50 12.62 -10.99
N ASN A 259 -18.89 12.61 -12.18
CA ASN A 259 -19.44 13.25 -13.38
C ASN A 259 -19.86 14.71 -13.16
N ASN A 260 -19.12 15.45 -12.34
CA ASN A 260 -19.39 16.85 -11.97
C ASN A 260 -20.64 17.09 -11.11
N THR A 261 -21.14 16.04 -10.44
CA THR A 261 -22.22 16.10 -9.46
C THR A 261 -21.71 15.63 -8.10
N LEU A 262 -22.15 16.25 -7.00
CA LEU A 262 -21.77 15.86 -5.64
C LEU A 262 -22.20 14.42 -5.34
N VAL A 263 -21.33 13.65 -4.67
CA VAL A 263 -21.57 12.23 -4.37
C VAL A 263 -22.84 12.01 -3.55
N ASP A 264 -23.11 12.85 -2.55
CA ASP A 264 -24.28 12.74 -1.66
C ASP A 264 -25.60 12.90 -2.41
N LEU A 265 -25.61 13.65 -3.52
CA LEU A 265 -26.81 13.83 -4.36
C LEU A 265 -27.08 12.63 -5.25
N VAL A 266 -26.03 11.92 -5.68
CA VAL A 266 -26.11 10.82 -6.67
C VAL A 266 -26.38 9.49 -5.99
N PHE A 267 -25.71 9.22 -4.87
CA PHE A 267 -25.61 7.86 -4.31
C PHE A 267 -26.34 7.65 -2.99
N LYS A 268 -27.04 8.68 -2.47
CA LYS A 268 -27.92 8.69 -1.28
C LYS A 268 -27.74 7.47 -0.37
N ASP A 269 -26.98 7.66 0.71
CA ASP A 269 -26.72 6.70 1.79
C ASP A 269 -25.74 5.54 1.47
N ARG A 270 -25.36 5.33 0.20
CA ARG A 270 -24.39 4.28 -0.18
C ARG A 270 -22.95 4.79 -0.30
N ILE A 271 -22.79 5.98 -0.88
CA ILE A 271 -21.51 6.67 -1.00
C ILE A 271 -21.70 8.04 -0.39
N GLU A 272 -20.96 8.30 0.68
CA GLU A 272 -21.13 9.50 1.51
C GLU A 272 -19.80 10.23 1.63
N GLU A 273 -19.86 11.55 1.48
CA GLU A 273 -18.81 12.45 1.93
C GLU A 273 -18.84 12.59 3.45
N GLY A 274 -17.70 12.37 4.09
CA GLY A 274 -17.56 12.59 5.54
C GLY A 274 -17.23 14.03 5.89
N PHE A 275 -17.22 14.32 7.18
CA PHE A 275 -16.93 15.67 7.68
C PHE A 275 -15.50 16.10 7.34
N GLN A 276 -15.36 17.37 6.98
CA GLN A 276 -14.05 17.98 6.77
C GLN A 276 -13.32 18.15 8.12
N GLU A 277 -12.13 17.58 8.21
CA GLU A 277 -11.23 17.73 9.36
C GLU A 277 -10.06 18.64 8.99
N ASP A 278 -9.87 19.72 9.75
CA ASP A 278 -8.86 20.74 9.48
C ASP A 278 -7.69 20.65 10.47
N HIS A 279 -6.48 20.57 9.94
CA HIS A 279 -5.25 20.58 10.72
C HIS A 279 -4.37 21.78 10.35
N GLU A 280 -3.92 22.53 11.36
CA GLU A 280 -2.97 23.62 11.14
C GLU A 280 -1.57 23.06 10.80
N ILE A 281 -0.97 23.58 9.73
CA ILE A 281 0.39 23.22 9.30
C ILE A 281 1.21 24.49 9.07
N GLU A 282 2.54 24.37 9.04
CA GLU A 282 3.41 25.51 8.78
C GLU A 282 3.08 26.15 7.41
N GLY A 283 2.71 27.43 7.46
CA GLY A 283 2.32 28.22 6.28
C GLY A 283 0.90 27.97 5.71
N GLY A 284 0.04 27.17 6.36
CA GLY A 284 -1.31 26.91 5.82
C GLY A 284 -2.22 26.00 6.66
N LEU A 285 -3.17 25.37 5.98
CA LEU A 285 -4.07 24.35 6.52
C LEU A 285 -3.91 23.05 5.73
N LEU A 286 -4.13 21.92 6.39
CA LEU A 286 -4.31 20.61 5.78
C LEU A 286 -5.74 20.16 6.11
N SER A 287 -6.62 20.10 5.12
CA SER A 287 -7.96 19.56 5.28
C SER A 287 -8.02 18.13 4.77
N VAL A 288 -8.67 17.26 5.54
CA VAL A 288 -8.95 15.86 5.19
C VAL A 288 -10.46 15.70 5.03
N VAL A 289 -10.89 15.24 3.85
CA VAL A 289 -12.30 14.96 3.55
C VAL A 289 -12.43 13.50 3.11
N PRO A 290 -12.91 12.59 3.99
CA PRO A 290 -13.07 11.19 3.65
C PRO A 290 -14.28 10.95 2.76
N LEU A 291 -14.17 9.98 1.86
CA LEU A 291 -15.25 9.40 1.07
C LEU A 291 -15.45 7.96 1.51
N THR A 292 -16.66 7.64 1.95
CA THR A 292 -17.01 6.29 2.41
C THR A 292 -17.96 5.63 1.42
N ILE A 293 -17.52 4.52 0.82
CA ILE A 293 -18.34 3.65 -0.02
C ILE A 293 -18.73 2.45 0.85
N THR A 294 -19.96 2.43 1.36
CA THR A 294 -20.40 1.38 2.29
C THR A 294 -20.48 0.00 1.62
N LYS A 295 -20.91 -0.01 0.36
CA LYS A 295 -21.04 -1.22 -0.45
C LYS A 295 -20.72 -0.92 -1.91
N LEU A 296 -19.58 -1.42 -2.37
CA LEU A 296 -19.16 -1.29 -3.77
C LEU A 296 -20.08 -2.09 -4.70
N GLN A 297 -20.63 -1.43 -5.72
CA GLN A 297 -21.49 -2.03 -6.74
C GLN A 297 -20.76 -2.18 -8.08
N ASN A 298 -21.43 -2.82 -9.05
CA ASN A 298 -20.80 -3.11 -10.34
C ASN A 298 -20.65 -1.85 -11.21
N GLU A 299 -21.54 -0.90 -11.04
CA GLU A 299 -21.63 0.37 -11.76
C GLU A 299 -20.52 1.35 -11.35
N ASP A 300 -19.95 1.17 -10.15
CA ASP A 300 -18.89 2.04 -9.60
C ASP A 300 -17.51 1.73 -10.23
N TYR A 301 -17.33 0.54 -10.81
CA TYR A 301 -16.06 0.17 -11.43
C TYR A 301 -15.79 1.01 -12.68
N GLY A 302 -14.56 1.53 -12.78
CA GLY A 302 -14.16 2.42 -13.88
C GLY A 302 -14.71 3.85 -13.78
N GLN A 303 -15.59 4.13 -12.81
CA GLN A 303 -16.02 5.48 -12.50
C GLN A 303 -14.89 6.27 -11.82
N ARG A 304 -14.84 7.58 -12.07
CA ARG A 304 -13.88 8.50 -11.45
C ARG A 304 -14.55 9.25 -10.32
N PHE A 305 -14.17 8.93 -9.10
CA PHE A 305 -14.48 9.71 -7.91
C PHE A 305 -13.46 10.84 -7.82
N VAL A 306 -13.90 12.07 -7.94
CA VAL A 306 -13.05 13.26 -8.07
C VAL A 306 -13.16 14.10 -6.81
N CYS A 307 -12.07 14.26 -6.07
CA CYS A 307 -11.97 15.27 -5.04
C CYS A 307 -11.57 16.61 -5.69
N ARG A 308 -12.32 17.67 -5.40
CA ARG A 308 -12.10 19.01 -5.93
C ARG A 308 -11.91 20.00 -4.79
N ALA A 309 -10.87 20.81 -4.91
CA ALA A 309 -10.51 21.88 -3.99
C ALA A 309 -10.28 23.19 -4.78
N GLY A 310 -11.33 24.01 -4.92
CA GLY A 310 -11.29 25.21 -5.74
C GLY A 310 -10.99 24.90 -7.22
N GLN A 311 -9.79 25.27 -7.69
CA GLN A 311 -9.35 25.04 -9.07
C GLN A 311 -8.55 23.74 -9.27
N THR A 312 -8.11 23.07 -8.21
CA THR A 312 -7.40 21.79 -8.30
C THR A 312 -8.38 20.64 -8.13
N ALA A 313 -8.11 19.54 -8.83
CA ALA A 313 -8.89 18.33 -8.74
C ALA A 313 -8.00 17.11 -8.90
N ALA A 314 -8.30 16.05 -8.14
CA ALA A 314 -7.65 14.76 -8.28
C ALA A 314 -8.69 13.66 -8.17
N TYR A 315 -8.46 12.54 -8.84
CA TYR A 315 -9.42 11.45 -8.90
C TYR A 315 -8.84 10.11 -8.46
N ILE A 316 -9.76 9.21 -8.16
CA ILE A 316 -9.49 7.79 -7.97
C ILE A 316 -10.49 6.98 -8.78
N SER A 317 -10.04 5.85 -9.33
CA SER A 317 -10.91 4.93 -10.07
C SER A 317 -10.73 3.50 -9.60
N ILE A 318 -11.84 2.84 -9.29
CA ILE A 318 -11.85 1.52 -8.69
C ILE A 318 -11.88 0.47 -9.80
N HIS A 319 -10.97 -0.51 -9.71
CA HIS A 319 -10.88 -1.64 -10.64
C HIS A 319 -11.03 -2.96 -9.89
N ARG A 320 -11.41 -4.01 -10.64
CA ARG A 320 -11.47 -5.36 -10.08
C ARG A 320 -10.05 -5.88 -9.83
N PRO A 321 -9.84 -6.68 -8.77
CA PRO A 321 -8.54 -7.27 -8.50
C PRO A 321 -8.10 -8.14 -9.68
N THR A 322 -6.85 -7.97 -10.11
CA THR A 322 -6.28 -8.78 -11.17
C THR A 322 -5.89 -10.15 -10.63
N ARG A 323 -6.61 -11.20 -11.04
CA ARG A 323 -6.27 -12.59 -10.66
C ARG A 323 -5.07 -13.05 -11.48
N ASN A 324 -3.87 -12.89 -10.92
CA ASN A 324 -2.62 -13.31 -11.56
C ASN A 324 -2.45 -14.84 -11.51
N PHE A 325 -2.90 -15.53 -12.57
CA PHE A 325 -2.68 -16.97 -12.76
C PHE A 325 -1.23 -17.35 -13.14
N THR A 326 -0.35 -16.36 -13.27
CA THR A 326 1.08 -16.55 -13.61
C THR A 326 1.81 -17.41 -12.60
N GLY A 327 1.53 -17.24 -11.30
CA GLY A 327 2.09 -18.09 -10.25
C GLY A 327 1.65 -19.55 -10.35
N LEU A 328 0.39 -19.79 -10.74
CA LEU A 328 -0.14 -21.15 -10.91
C LEU A 328 0.47 -21.84 -12.13
N ALA A 329 0.63 -21.12 -13.23
CA ALA A 329 1.29 -21.63 -14.43
C ALA A 329 2.76 -21.99 -14.19
N ALA A 330 3.49 -21.16 -13.44
CA ALA A 330 4.88 -21.42 -13.07
C ALA A 330 5.02 -22.68 -12.19
N LEU A 331 4.12 -22.89 -11.23
CA LEU A 331 4.06 -24.09 -10.39
C LEU A 331 3.81 -25.37 -11.20
N VAL A 332 2.88 -25.32 -12.16
CA VAL A 332 2.59 -26.45 -13.06
C VAL A 332 3.81 -26.77 -13.92
N LEU A 333 4.49 -25.75 -14.46
CA LEU A 333 5.71 -25.94 -15.26
C LEU A 333 6.85 -26.56 -14.45
N LEU A 334 7.01 -26.14 -13.19
CA LEU A 334 8.00 -26.67 -12.24
C LEU A 334 7.83 -28.16 -11.95
N ILE A 335 6.61 -28.68 -12.01
CA ILE A 335 6.32 -30.10 -11.82
C ILE A 335 6.44 -30.87 -13.14
N LEU A 336 5.94 -30.31 -14.24
CA LEU A 336 5.94 -31.00 -15.54
C LEU A 336 7.35 -31.22 -16.09
N ILE A 337 8.23 -30.22 -16.02
CA ILE A 337 9.60 -30.31 -16.57
C ILE A 337 10.39 -31.49 -15.97
N PRO A 338 10.51 -31.66 -14.64
CA PRO A 338 11.23 -32.81 -14.08
C PRO A 338 10.56 -34.14 -14.40
N VAL A 339 9.23 -34.22 -14.47
CA VAL A 339 8.53 -35.44 -14.90
C VAL A 339 8.92 -35.80 -16.33
N ILE A 340 8.92 -34.83 -17.25
CA ILE A 340 9.32 -35.03 -18.66
C ILE A 340 10.79 -35.46 -18.75
N ILE A 341 11.69 -34.83 -17.99
CA ILE A 341 13.12 -35.21 -17.94
C ILE A 341 13.27 -36.65 -17.44
N CYS A 342 12.56 -37.04 -16.38
CA CYS A 342 12.56 -38.40 -15.86
C CYS A 342 12.04 -39.43 -16.87
N LEU A 343 11.03 -39.08 -17.68
CA LEU A 343 10.51 -39.95 -18.74
C LEU A 343 11.48 -40.10 -19.91
N LEU A 344 12.07 -39.00 -20.40
CA LEU A 344 12.97 -39.01 -21.56
C LEU A 344 14.32 -39.67 -21.26
N PHE A 345 14.88 -39.43 -20.07
CA PHE A 345 16.23 -39.86 -19.70
C PHE A 345 16.24 -41.04 -18.72
N LYS A 346 15.14 -41.77 -18.58
CA LYS A 346 14.99 -42.92 -17.66
C LYS A 346 16.19 -43.88 -17.64
N THR A 347 16.74 -44.25 -18.80
CA THR A 347 17.91 -45.15 -18.87
C THR A 347 19.19 -44.50 -18.36
N GLU A 348 19.41 -43.23 -18.69
CA GLU A 348 20.61 -42.48 -18.27
C GLU A 348 20.55 -42.20 -16.76
N ILE A 349 19.39 -41.78 -16.25
CA ILE A 349 19.16 -41.50 -14.82
C ILE A 349 19.39 -42.77 -13.99
N VAL A 350 18.84 -43.92 -14.41
CA VAL A 350 19.04 -45.18 -13.66
C VAL A 350 20.49 -45.64 -13.69
N LEU A 351 21.19 -45.53 -14.83
CA LEU A 351 22.60 -45.89 -14.92
C LEU A 351 23.49 -44.93 -14.12
N TRP A 352 23.19 -43.63 -14.15
CA TRP A 352 23.88 -42.60 -13.37
C TRP A 352 23.65 -42.77 -11.87
N TYR A 353 22.41 -43.04 -11.44
CA TYR A 353 22.07 -43.36 -10.06
C TYR A 353 22.81 -44.61 -9.57
N ARG A 354 22.81 -45.70 -10.37
CA ARG A 354 23.60 -46.91 -10.04
C ARG A 354 25.10 -46.61 -9.90
N LYS A 355 25.64 -45.71 -10.72
CA LYS A 355 27.05 -45.30 -10.68
C LYS A 355 27.38 -44.45 -9.44
N LEU A 356 26.51 -43.52 -9.05
CA LEU A 356 26.70 -42.65 -7.88
C LEU A 356 26.44 -43.36 -6.55
N CYS A 357 25.45 -44.24 -6.51
CA CYS A 357 25.09 -44.99 -5.30
C CYS A 357 25.93 -46.27 -5.11
N ARG A 358 26.93 -46.55 -5.98
CA ARG A 358 27.90 -47.65 -5.78
C ARG A 358 28.46 -47.73 -4.35
N PRO A 359 28.84 -46.61 -3.69
CA PRO A 359 29.40 -46.66 -2.34
C PRO A 359 28.37 -47.02 -1.25
N PHE A 360 27.08 -46.73 -1.49
CA PHE A 360 26.00 -46.94 -0.50
C PHE A 360 25.43 -48.36 -0.53
N PHE A 361 25.46 -49.05 -1.68
CA PHE A 361 25.04 -50.45 -1.83
C PHE A 361 26.19 -51.46 -1.58
N HIS A 362 27.26 -51.05 -0.89
CA HIS A 362 28.49 -51.82 -0.67
C HIS A 362 28.34 -53.06 0.23
N LYS A 363 27.13 -53.40 0.70
CA LYS A 363 26.92 -54.72 1.27
C LYS A 363 27.01 -55.72 0.12
N LYS A 364 28.09 -56.52 0.09
CA LYS A 364 28.17 -57.77 -0.69
C LYS A 364 26.77 -58.38 -0.69
N VAL A 365 26.16 -58.45 -1.87
CA VAL A 365 24.86 -59.13 -1.98
C VAL A 365 25.14 -60.54 -1.47
N LEU A 366 24.52 -60.92 -0.36
CA LEU A 366 24.67 -62.22 0.30
C LEU A 366 23.98 -63.34 -0.53
N ASP A 367 23.91 -63.19 -1.86
CA ASP A 367 23.24 -64.14 -2.75
C ASP A 367 24.10 -65.36 -3.07
N GLY A 368 25.39 -65.35 -2.70
CA GLY A 368 26.33 -66.45 -2.96
C GLY A 368 26.64 -66.65 -4.45
N LYS A 369 26.20 -65.74 -5.33
CA LYS A 369 26.38 -65.82 -6.78
C LYS A 369 27.68 -65.15 -7.21
N ILE A 370 28.46 -65.83 -8.02
CA ILE A 370 29.80 -65.38 -8.45
C ILE A 370 29.79 -64.72 -9.83
N TYR A 371 28.78 -65.00 -10.66
CA TYR A 371 28.66 -64.44 -12.00
C TYR A 371 27.49 -63.45 -12.10
N ASP A 372 27.73 -62.34 -12.80
CA ASP A 372 26.70 -61.35 -13.11
C ASP A 372 25.79 -61.81 -14.25
N ALA A 373 26.34 -62.59 -15.20
CA ALA A 373 25.53 -63.26 -16.21
C ALA A 373 26.16 -64.53 -16.78
N TYR A 374 25.32 -65.50 -17.11
CA TYR A 374 25.66 -66.65 -17.96
C TYR A 374 25.34 -66.31 -19.43
N VAL A 375 26.24 -66.62 -20.36
CA VAL A 375 26.07 -66.32 -21.79
C VAL A 375 25.74 -67.58 -22.58
N LEU A 376 24.59 -67.57 -23.24
CA LEU A 376 24.14 -68.60 -24.16
C LEU A 376 24.22 -68.07 -25.59
N TYR A 377 25.03 -68.70 -26.43
CA TYR A 377 25.24 -68.28 -27.82
C TYR A 377 25.36 -69.48 -28.77
N PRO A 378 25.00 -69.33 -30.06
CA PRO A 378 25.22 -70.36 -31.06
C PRO A 378 26.72 -70.49 -31.37
N LYS A 379 27.26 -71.71 -31.29
CA LYS A 379 28.66 -72.00 -31.61
C LYS A 379 28.87 -71.95 -33.13
N THR A 380 29.20 -70.76 -33.65
CA THR A 380 29.48 -70.51 -35.09
C THR A 380 30.62 -69.50 -35.21
N ASN A 381 31.49 -69.66 -36.21
CA ASN A 381 32.77 -68.91 -36.34
C ASN A 381 32.66 -67.39 -36.20
N THR A 382 31.57 -66.75 -36.67
CA THR A 382 31.41 -65.28 -36.59
C THR A 382 30.89 -64.80 -35.23
N GLN A 383 30.20 -65.65 -34.48
CA GLN A 383 29.57 -65.33 -33.20
C GLN A 383 30.45 -65.68 -32.02
N ASP A 384 31.34 -66.65 -32.17
CA ASP A 384 32.45 -66.88 -31.24
C ASP A 384 33.24 -65.59 -31.05
N CYS A 385 33.46 -64.81 -32.12
CA CYS A 385 34.11 -63.50 -32.04
C CYS A 385 33.26 -62.48 -31.24
N PHE A 386 31.94 -62.44 -31.39
CA PHE A 386 31.11 -61.51 -30.61
C PHE A 386 31.00 -61.91 -29.14
N ALA A 387 30.72 -63.19 -28.85
CA ALA A 387 30.53 -63.71 -27.51
C ALA A 387 31.84 -63.79 -26.71
N LEU A 388 32.95 -64.23 -27.33
CA LEU A 388 34.23 -64.44 -26.63
C LEU A 388 35.13 -63.21 -26.63
N LYS A 389 34.92 -62.23 -27.52
CA LYS A 389 35.77 -61.02 -27.62
C LYS A 389 35.00 -59.75 -27.32
N VAL A 390 34.00 -59.42 -28.14
CA VAL A 390 33.30 -58.13 -28.05
C VAL A 390 32.52 -57.98 -26.74
N LEU A 391 31.83 -59.04 -26.31
CA LEU A 391 31.00 -59.03 -25.11
C LEU A 391 31.85 -58.87 -23.82
N PRO A 392 32.92 -59.67 -23.60
CA PRO A 392 33.94 -59.43 -22.57
C PRO A 392 34.59 -58.05 -22.62
N ASP A 393 35.00 -57.57 -23.80
CA ASP A 393 35.70 -56.29 -23.96
C ASP A 393 34.85 -55.09 -23.51
N VAL A 394 33.52 -55.19 -23.57
CA VAL A 394 32.63 -54.12 -23.12
C VAL A 394 32.09 -54.37 -21.71
N LEU A 395 31.53 -55.55 -21.43
CA LEU A 395 30.87 -55.79 -20.15
C LEU A 395 31.86 -56.07 -19.01
N GLU A 396 32.95 -56.79 -19.26
CA GLU A 396 33.95 -57.09 -18.22
C GLU A 396 34.93 -55.92 -18.10
N LYS A 397 35.63 -55.55 -19.19
CA LYS A 397 36.71 -54.54 -19.14
C LYS A 397 36.21 -53.11 -18.91
N GLN A 398 35.13 -52.69 -19.59
CA GLN A 398 34.65 -51.30 -19.48
C GLN A 398 33.57 -51.11 -18.41
N CYS A 399 32.83 -52.17 -18.05
CA CYS A 399 31.71 -52.08 -17.11
C CYS A 399 31.93 -52.84 -15.79
N GLY A 400 32.94 -53.71 -15.67
CA GLY A 400 33.27 -54.43 -14.44
C GLY A 400 32.31 -55.57 -14.08
N TYR A 401 31.62 -56.16 -15.06
CA TYR A 401 30.80 -57.36 -14.84
C TYR A 401 31.64 -58.64 -14.91
N ASN A 402 31.20 -59.69 -14.23
CA ASN A 402 31.78 -61.03 -14.34
C ASN A 402 30.84 -61.94 -15.15
N LEU A 403 31.26 -62.39 -16.34
CA LEU A 403 30.45 -63.27 -17.17
C LEU A 403 30.96 -64.72 -17.08
N PHE A 404 30.03 -65.68 -17.17
CA PHE A 404 30.36 -67.07 -17.47
C PHE A 404 30.06 -67.34 -18.94
N ILE A 405 31.08 -67.71 -19.71
CA ILE A 405 30.99 -67.97 -21.15
C ILE A 405 31.42 -69.42 -21.43
N PRO A 406 30.49 -70.28 -21.86
CA PRO A 406 30.81 -71.65 -22.25
C PRO A 406 31.89 -71.69 -23.34
N GLY A 407 32.86 -72.59 -23.19
CA GLY A 407 34.07 -72.71 -24.02
C GLY A 407 35.27 -71.89 -23.55
N ARG A 408 35.06 -70.85 -22.72
CA ARG A 408 36.14 -70.06 -22.08
C ARG A 408 36.34 -70.44 -20.62
N ASP A 409 35.22 -70.54 -19.89
CA ASP A 409 35.21 -70.65 -18.42
C ASP A 409 34.88 -72.07 -17.92
N ASP A 410 34.69 -73.03 -18.83
CA ASP A 410 34.39 -74.42 -18.51
C ASP A 410 35.65 -75.19 -18.07
N LEU A 411 35.53 -75.99 -17.00
CA LEU A 411 36.61 -76.89 -16.54
C LEU A 411 36.53 -78.23 -17.30
N PRO A 412 37.63 -78.70 -17.94
CA PRO A 412 37.62 -79.97 -18.66
C PRO A 412 37.40 -81.16 -17.70
N GLY A 413 36.52 -82.12 -18.07
CA GLY A 413 36.34 -83.40 -17.37
C GLY A 413 35.11 -83.55 -16.45
N LYS A 414 34.20 -82.57 -16.37
CA LYS A 414 32.92 -82.68 -15.62
C LYS A 414 31.74 -82.97 -16.56
N ALA A 415 30.71 -83.64 -16.05
CA ALA A 415 29.49 -83.93 -16.82
C ALA A 415 28.77 -82.63 -17.24
N LEU A 416 28.57 -82.46 -18.56
CA LEU A 416 28.13 -81.22 -19.20
C LEU A 416 26.84 -80.62 -18.61
N VAL A 417 25.87 -81.48 -18.28
CA VAL A 417 24.52 -81.08 -17.84
C VAL A 417 24.51 -80.49 -16.42
N SER A 418 25.30 -81.04 -15.50
CA SER A 418 25.35 -80.56 -14.10
C SER A 418 26.17 -79.28 -13.94
N VAL A 419 27.18 -79.08 -14.80
CA VAL A 419 27.99 -77.86 -14.84
C VAL A 419 27.17 -76.67 -15.32
N VAL A 420 26.32 -76.86 -16.34
CA VAL A 420 25.49 -75.77 -16.85
C VAL A 420 24.38 -75.36 -15.88
N ASP A 421 23.68 -76.30 -15.22
CA ASP A 421 22.68 -75.92 -14.19
C ASP A 421 23.32 -75.15 -13.04
N GLU A 422 24.52 -75.57 -12.58
CA GLU A 422 25.23 -74.91 -11.49
C GLU A 422 25.76 -73.52 -11.88
N ALA A 423 26.37 -73.38 -13.07
CA ALA A 423 26.84 -72.10 -13.57
C ALA A 423 25.69 -71.08 -13.75
N ILE A 424 24.51 -71.55 -14.16
CA ILE A 424 23.31 -70.72 -14.27
C ILE A 424 22.78 -70.34 -12.88
N ARG A 425 22.78 -71.25 -11.90
CA ARG A 425 22.41 -70.93 -10.50
C ARG A 425 23.33 -69.87 -9.90
N GLN A 426 24.62 -69.95 -10.19
CA GLN A 426 25.64 -68.99 -9.76
C GLN A 426 25.59 -67.67 -10.53
N SER A 427 24.70 -67.53 -11.52
CA SER A 427 24.53 -66.33 -12.34
C SER A 427 23.31 -65.50 -11.94
N ARG A 428 23.42 -64.17 -12.04
CA ARG A 428 22.32 -63.22 -11.76
C ARG A 428 21.44 -62.92 -12.97
N ARG A 429 21.97 -63.08 -14.18
CA ARG A 429 21.28 -62.90 -15.47
C ARG A 429 21.63 -64.02 -16.45
N LEU A 430 20.75 -64.24 -17.40
CA LEU A 430 21.00 -65.11 -18.54
C LEU A 430 21.00 -64.24 -19.81
N ILE A 431 22.10 -64.20 -20.54
CA ILE A 431 22.19 -63.52 -21.84
C ILE A 431 21.98 -64.58 -22.92
N ILE A 432 21.03 -64.39 -23.83
CA ILE A 432 20.79 -65.30 -24.95
C ILE A 432 20.98 -64.52 -26.25
N ILE A 433 21.89 -64.99 -27.10
CA ILE A 433 22.18 -64.40 -28.41
C ILE A 433 21.40 -65.15 -29.50
N LEU A 434 20.56 -64.43 -30.25
CA LEU A 434 19.66 -64.98 -31.28
C LEU A 434 20.07 -64.60 -32.70
N LEU A 435 19.79 -65.52 -33.63
CA LEU A 435 20.03 -65.38 -35.07
C LEU A 435 18.76 -65.47 -35.93
N PRO A 436 18.72 -64.85 -37.13
CA PRO A 436 17.54 -64.83 -37.99
C PRO A 436 17.21 -66.14 -38.73
N GLU A 437 18.18 -67.02 -38.98
CA GLU A 437 18.03 -68.11 -39.97
C GLU A 437 18.53 -69.49 -39.52
N LEU A 438 18.68 -69.74 -38.20
CA LEU A 438 18.84 -71.11 -37.72
C LEU A 438 17.48 -71.66 -37.28
N PRO A 439 16.82 -72.54 -38.06
CA PRO A 439 15.79 -73.40 -37.54
C PRO A 439 16.46 -74.47 -36.65
N SER A 440 15.76 -74.90 -35.60
CA SER A 440 16.19 -75.92 -34.64
C SER A 440 17.52 -75.60 -33.94
N LEU A 441 17.41 -74.84 -32.85
CA LEU A 441 18.32 -74.90 -31.72
C LEU A 441 18.10 -76.23 -30.97
N ASP A 442 18.20 -77.37 -31.68
CA ASP A 442 18.09 -78.70 -31.10
C ASP A 442 19.49 -79.27 -30.83
N GLU A 443 19.57 -79.94 -29.68
CA GLU A 443 20.68 -80.76 -29.20
C GLU A 443 21.86 -80.10 -28.47
N ALA A 444 21.65 -78.97 -27.77
CA ALA A 444 22.45 -78.72 -26.57
C ALA A 444 21.58 -78.83 -25.32
N ALA A 445 21.85 -79.84 -24.47
CA ALA A 445 21.21 -79.98 -23.15
C ALA A 445 21.32 -78.67 -22.33
N GLU A 446 22.37 -77.89 -22.56
CA GLU A 446 22.64 -76.57 -21.98
C GLU A 446 21.52 -75.55 -22.23
N GLN A 447 20.97 -75.53 -23.45
CA GLN A 447 19.94 -74.57 -23.86
C GLN A 447 18.59 -74.90 -23.23
N HIS A 448 18.23 -76.18 -23.19
CA HIS A 448 16.99 -76.64 -22.55
C HIS A 448 16.96 -76.29 -21.06
N ILE A 449 18.08 -76.49 -20.35
CA ILE A 449 18.21 -76.12 -18.93
C ILE A 449 18.12 -74.61 -18.73
N ALA A 450 18.85 -73.83 -19.54
CA ALA A 450 18.88 -72.37 -19.42
C ALA A 450 17.52 -71.73 -19.70
N VAL A 451 16.83 -72.22 -20.72
CA VAL A 451 15.51 -71.75 -21.10
C VAL A 451 14.44 -72.18 -20.08
N TYR A 452 14.50 -73.41 -19.57
CA TYR A 452 13.62 -73.85 -18.49
C TYR A 452 13.77 -72.96 -17.25
N ARG A 453 15.00 -72.70 -16.80
CA ARG A 453 15.30 -71.82 -15.65
C ARG A 453 14.83 -70.38 -15.82
N ALA A 454 14.81 -69.89 -17.05
CA ALA A 454 14.31 -68.55 -17.38
C ALA A 454 12.79 -68.41 -17.29
N LEU A 455 12.05 -69.52 -17.38
CA LEU A 455 10.58 -69.54 -17.43
C LEU A 455 9.93 -69.79 -16.06
N VAL A 456 10.67 -70.31 -15.08
CA VAL A 456 10.16 -70.55 -13.71
C VAL A 456 9.83 -69.20 -13.02
N PRO A 457 8.74 -69.10 -12.23
CA PRO A 457 8.48 -67.94 -11.37
C PRO A 457 9.67 -67.66 -10.44
N ASP A 458 10.09 -66.40 -10.30
CA ASP A 458 11.34 -65.98 -9.63
C ASP A 458 12.66 -66.54 -10.22
N GLY A 459 12.58 -67.07 -11.45
CA GLY A 459 13.73 -67.53 -12.22
C GLY A 459 14.68 -66.41 -12.66
N ILE A 460 15.78 -66.81 -13.31
CA ILE A 460 16.83 -65.89 -13.76
C ILE A 460 16.29 -64.93 -14.85
N LYS A 461 16.49 -63.62 -14.69
CA LYS A 461 16.04 -62.64 -15.70
C LYS A 461 16.90 -62.76 -16.96
N VAL A 462 16.26 -62.67 -18.13
CA VAL A 462 16.89 -62.92 -19.44
C VAL A 462 17.15 -61.62 -20.20
N ILE A 463 18.31 -61.54 -20.82
CA ILE A 463 18.70 -60.48 -21.75
C ILE A 463 18.79 -61.12 -23.13
N LEU A 464 17.73 -60.94 -23.93
CA LEU A 464 17.70 -61.41 -25.31
C LEU A 464 18.42 -60.41 -26.23
N ILE A 465 19.44 -60.86 -26.94
CA ILE A 465 20.23 -60.05 -27.89
C ILE A 465 19.99 -60.59 -29.30
N GLU A 466 19.46 -59.76 -30.19
CA GLU A 466 19.29 -60.10 -31.61
C GLU A 466 20.49 -59.60 -32.40
N MET A 467 21.24 -60.49 -33.05
CA MET A 467 22.40 -60.08 -33.86
C MET A 467 22.00 -59.38 -35.17
N ALA A 468 20.81 -59.67 -35.68
CA ALA A 468 20.20 -59.01 -36.84
C ALA A 468 18.68 -58.93 -36.68
N LYS A 469 17.99 -58.22 -37.59
CA LYS A 469 16.53 -58.04 -37.50
C LYS A 469 15.82 -59.36 -37.82
N ILE A 470 15.32 -60.04 -36.80
CA ILE A 470 14.46 -61.22 -36.97
C ILE A 470 13.04 -60.73 -37.25
N LYS A 471 12.52 -61.00 -38.46
CA LYS A 471 11.18 -60.58 -38.88
C LYS A 471 10.10 -61.58 -38.45
N ASP A 472 10.42 -62.86 -38.48
CA ASP A 472 9.50 -63.93 -38.14
C ASP A 472 10.04 -64.78 -36.98
N TYR A 473 9.23 -64.93 -35.93
CA TYR A 473 9.53 -65.74 -34.75
C TYR A 473 8.76 -67.06 -34.75
N SER A 474 7.98 -67.34 -35.79
CA SER A 474 7.11 -68.52 -35.88
C SER A 474 7.91 -69.83 -35.79
N HIS A 475 9.15 -69.81 -36.27
CA HIS A 475 10.08 -70.94 -36.23
C HIS A 475 10.90 -71.04 -34.93
N MET A 476 10.74 -70.12 -33.98
CA MET A 476 11.46 -70.13 -32.70
C MET A 476 10.68 -70.89 -31.61
N PRO A 477 11.37 -71.54 -30.66
CA PRO A 477 10.72 -72.23 -29.54
C PRO A 477 9.74 -71.33 -28.77
N GLU A 478 8.64 -71.90 -28.30
CA GLU A 478 7.57 -71.19 -27.57
C GLU A 478 8.12 -70.37 -26.38
N SER A 479 9.11 -70.94 -25.70
CA SER A 479 9.85 -70.33 -24.60
C SER A 479 10.54 -69.01 -24.97
N ILE A 480 11.22 -68.95 -26.12
CA ILE A 480 11.89 -67.74 -26.62
C ILE A 480 10.86 -66.71 -27.07
N ARG A 481 9.76 -67.15 -27.70
CA ARG A 481 8.64 -66.27 -28.07
C ARG A 481 8.02 -65.63 -26.83
N TYR A 482 7.78 -66.42 -25.78
CA TYR A 482 7.26 -65.95 -24.50
C TYR A 482 8.22 -64.96 -23.83
N ILE A 483 9.52 -65.28 -23.76
CA ILE A 483 10.53 -64.38 -23.19
C ILE A 483 10.60 -63.05 -23.97
N LYS A 484 10.56 -63.11 -25.30
CA LYS A 484 10.54 -61.90 -26.15
C LYS A 484 9.29 -61.06 -25.87
N GLN A 485 8.11 -61.67 -25.74
CA GLN A 485 6.87 -60.94 -25.45
C GLN A 485 6.90 -60.26 -24.07
N LYS A 486 7.41 -60.96 -23.05
CA LYS A 486 7.41 -60.49 -21.66
C LYS A 486 8.54 -59.52 -21.34
N GLN A 487 9.76 -59.79 -21.83
CA GLN A 487 10.98 -59.05 -21.47
C GLN A 487 11.51 -58.18 -22.62
N GLY A 488 11.07 -58.40 -23.86
CA GLY A 488 11.56 -57.72 -25.05
C GLY A 488 12.98 -58.14 -25.44
N ALA A 489 13.43 -57.71 -26.62
CA ALA A 489 14.74 -58.03 -27.17
C ALA A 489 15.57 -56.77 -27.46
N ILE A 490 16.89 -56.89 -27.34
CA ILE A 490 17.84 -55.83 -27.65
C ILE A 490 18.53 -56.17 -28.97
N ARG A 491 18.27 -55.37 -30.00
CA ARG A 491 18.88 -55.55 -31.30
C ARG A 491 20.28 -54.93 -31.36
N TRP A 492 21.28 -55.73 -31.75
CA TRP A 492 22.59 -55.27 -32.17
C TRP A 492 22.48 -54.53 -33.51
N LYS A 493 23.06 -53.33 -33.57
CA LYS A 493 23.14 -52.49 -34.77
C LYS A 493 24.57 -52.02 -35.06
N GLY A 494 25.56 -52.66 -34.42
CA GLY A 494 26.97 -52.29 -34.55
C GLY A 494 27.64 -53.03 -35.69
N ASP A 495 28.73 -52.44 -36.20
CA ASP A 495 29.67 -53.11 -37.09
C ASP A 495 30.79 -53.69 -36.22
N LEU A 496 31.04 -55.00 -36.32
CA LEU A 496 32.05 -55.70 -35.51
C LEU A 496 33.48 -55.16 -35.74
N THR A 497 33.68 -54.40 -36.82
CA THR A 497 34.97 -53.81 -37.19
C THR A 497 35.19 -52.39 -36.63
N LYS A 498 34.14 -51.70 -36.17
CA LYS A 498 34.23 -50.29 -35.75
C LYS A 498 34.40 -50.15 -34.23
N LYS A 499 35.51 -49.55 -33.80
CA LYS A 499 35.80 -49.27 -32.37
C LYS A 499 34.69 -48.48 -31.66
N SER A 500 33.96 -47.59 -32.36
CA SER A 500 32.83 -46.84 -31.79
C SER A 500 31.64 -47.73 -31.41
N SER A 501 31.46 -48.87 -32.09
CA SER A 501 30.43 -49.86 -31.77
C SER A 501 30.75 -50.63 -30.48
N HIS A 502 32.00 -50.62 -30.03
CA HIS A 502 32.49 -51.30 -28.81
C HIS A 502 32.56 -50.36 -27.60
N SER A 503 32.00 -49.15 -27.65
CA SER A 503 31.93 -48.26 -26.48
C SER A 503 30.74 -48.59 -25.58
N ALA A 504 30.99 -48.75 -24.27
CA ALA A 504 29.94 -48.95 -23.25
C ALA A 504 28.88 -47.84 -23.21
N ASN A 505 29.17 -46.65 -23.75
CA ASN A 505 28.26 -45.51 -23.81
C ASN A 505 27.34 -45.51 -25.05
N ASN A 506 27.49 -46.46 -25.97
CA ASN A 506 26.59 -46.62 -27.10
C ASN A 506 25.17 -47.02 -26.61
N ARG A 507 24.12 -46.60 -27.34
CA ARG A 507 22.71 -46.89 -27.06
C ARG A 507 22.42 -48.38 -26.87
N PHE A 508 23.09 -49.25 -27.63
CA PHE A 508 22.99 -50.70 -27.45
C PHE A 508 23.46 -51.14 -26.06
N TRP A 509 24.71 -50.80 -25.71
CA TRP A 509 25.33 -51.20 -24.46
C TRP A 509 24.65 -50.57 -23.24
N LYS A 510 24.17 -49.34 -23.34
CA LYS A 510 23.33 -48.72 -22.29
C LYS A 510 22.05 -49.51 -22.03
N ARG A 511 21.40 -50.03 -23.08
CA ARG A 511 20.22 -50.91 -22.93
C ARG A 511 20.56 -52.26 -22.32
N VAL A 512 21.70 -52.85 -22.67
CA VAL A 512 22.19 -54.10 -22.06
C VAL A 512 22.49 -53.88 -20.58
N ARG A 513 23.27 -52.85 -20.24
CA ARG A 513 23.61 -52.47 -18.85
C ARG A 513 22.38 -52.14 -18.00
N TYR A 514 21.35 -51.52 -18.58
CA TYR A 514 20.10 -51.26 -17.89
C TYR A 514 19.44 -52.56 -17.38
N ARG A 515 19.56 -53.66 -18.13
CA ARG A 515 19.02 -54.99 -17.79
C ARG A 515 19.97 -55.86 -16.96
N MET A 516 21.27 -55.57 -17.02
CA MET A 516 22.29 -56.18 -16.14
C MET A 516 22.04 -55.85 -14.66
N PRO A 517 22.59 -56.66 -13.72
CA PRO A 517 22.56 -56.32 -12.31
C PRO A 517 23.32 -55.00 -12.04
N PRO A 518 23.14 -54.39 -10.85
CA PRO A 518 24.00 -53.29 -10.40
C PRO A 518 25.47 -53.69 -10.46
N GLU A 519 26.35 -52.78 -10.87
CA GLU A 519 27.80 -53.04 -10.98
C GLU A 519 28.43 -53.23 -9.59
N HIS A 520 29.30 -54.23 -9.45
CA HIS A 520 30.10 -54.47 -8.24
C HIS A 520 31.55 -53.99 -8.47
N PRO A 521 32.29 -53.57 -7.43
CA PRO A 521 33.73 -53.40 -7.54
C PRO A 521 34.41 -54.76 -7.73
N ASN A 522 35.35 -54.86 -8.66
CA ASN A 522 36.13 -56.07 -8.96
C ASN A 522 36.73 -56.72 -7.69
N SER A 523 36.71 -58.05 -7.60
CA SER A 523 37.68 -58.76 -6.75
C SER A 523 39.04 -58.79 -7.47
N PRO A 524 40.17 -58.85 -6.73
CA PRO A 524 41.47 -59.01 -7.35
C PRO A 524 41.54 -60.32 -8.13
N GLU A 525 42.21 -60.24 -9.27
CA GLU A 525 42.43 -61.25 -10.29
C GLU A 525 42.79 -62.64 -9.71
N LEU A 526 42.13 -63.69 -10.22
CA LEU A 526 42.78 -65.00 -10.34
C LEU A 526 43.48 -65.00 -11.72
N PRO A 527 44.80 -65.28 -11.77
CA PRO A 527 45.56 -65.15 -12.99
C PRO A 527 45.21 -66.30 -13.94
N LEU A 528 44.60 -65.99 -15.09
CA LEU A 528 44.50 -66.91 -16.21
C LEU A 528 45.49 -66.49 -17.30
N VAL A 529 46.36 -67.44 -17.63
CA VAL A 529 47.46 -67.35 -18.61
C VAL A 529 46.92 -66.98 -20.00
N PRO A 530 47.56 -66.07 -20.75
CA PRO A 530 47.13 -65.73 -22.10
C PRO A 530 47.47 -66.88 -23.07
N ILE A 531 46.45 -67.51 -23.65
CA ILE A 531 46.60 -68.25 -24.91
C ILE A 531 46.19 -67.31 -26.05
N THR A 532 47.14 -66.95 -26.89
CA THR A 532 46.93 -66.19 -28.12
C THR A 532 46.12 -67.00 -29.13
N PHE A 533 44.89 -66.56 -29.43
CA PHE A 533 44.16 -66.99 -30.63
C PHE A 533 44.13 -65.86 -31.66
N SER A 534 44.34 -66.23 -32.93
CA SER A 534 44.55 -65.36 -34.09
C SER A 534 43.34 -64.49 -34.45
N ALA A 535 43.60 -63.44 -35.23
CA ALA A 535 42.66 -62.41 -35.64
C ALA A 535 41.39 -62.96 -36.34
N CYS A 536 40.23 -62.36 -36.06
CA CYS A 536 38.99 -62.60 -36.80
C CYS A 536 39.15 -62.05 -38.24
N GLU A 537 39.66 -62.87 -39.16
CA GLU A 537 39.61 -62.61 -40.60
C GLU A 537 38.43 -63.37 -41.24
N PRO A 538 37.63 -62.74 -42.12
CA PRO A 538 36.62 -63.44 -42.89
C PRO A 538 37.27 -64.21 -44.05
N THR A 539 37.00 -65.51 -44.14
CA THR A 539 37.25 -66.32 -45.34
C THR A 539 36.48 -65.73 -46.53
N ARG A 540 37.20 -65.34 -47.59
CA ARG A 540 36.63 -65.09 -48.91
C ARG A 540 36.24 -66.44 -49.53
N THR A 541 34.96 -66.59 -49.85
CA THR A 541 34.50 -67.42 -50.97
C THR A 541 33.64 -66.56 -51.84
#